data_AF-S0NZC6-F1
#
_entry.id   AF-S0NZC6-F1
#
_cell.length_a   1.000
_cell.length_b   1.000
_cell.length_c   1.000
_cell.angle_alpha   90.00
_cell.angle_beta   90.00
_cell.angle_gamma   90.00
#
_symmetry.space_group_name_H-M   'P 1'
#
loop_
_entity.id
_entity.type
_entity.pdbx_description
1 polymer ?
#
loop_
_entity_poly.entity_id
_entity_poly.type
_entity_poly.pdbx_seq_one_letter_code
_entity_poly.pdbx_strand_id
1 'polypeptide(L)'
;MHKLAIVTDLHADINRLTPADLTRLRDYLEEQQISRLHLAGDTANKVDRALEVVSLFNEVIPTTFHWGNHEMADITQEQDFEDFSNQQFLNFKTMALSEQKIFVGVNGWYDYQFSDMKDTNEIVRLKNLFWYDRMIQRQGTDPEISQRVCERLYQVLATIPKEKQIVLATHFVPQAEFIVQHTGKYARWNHLNAFLGSKAFGETLDNFENIEHVIFGHTHRRFGTHQLGETTYHCRPFGYYFEWQLTKEFVLNNQLAEVFNPTKMRGVLRRHQAAFDTYKQTHLLEEFQRSLTIIDY
;
A
#
# COMPACT_ATOMS: atom_id res chain seq x y z
N MET A 1 -26.93 2.23 -0.79
CA MET A 1 -25.77 1.31 -0.79
C MET A 1 -24.54 2.19 -0.75
N HIS A 2 -23.74 2.05 0.30
CA HIS A 2 -22.56 2.89 0.51
C HIS A 2 -21.31 2.17 -0.05
N LYS A 3 -20.25 2.94 -0.32
CA LYS A 3 -19.03 2.44 -0.96
C LYS A 3 -17.80 2.95 -0.24
N LEU A 4 -16.91 2.03 0.10
CA LEU A 4 -15.57 2.33 0.61
C LEU A 4 -14.57 2.15 -0.55
N ALA A 5 -13.89 3.21 -0.94
CA ALA A 5 -12.72 3.11 -1.80
C ALA A 5 -11.46 2.97 -0.95
N ILE A 6 -10.55 2.08 -1.34
CA ILE A 6 -9.23 1.91 -0.74
C ILE A 6 -8.17 2.06 -1.83
N VAL A 7 -7.16 2.88 -1.55
CA VAL A 7 -5.99 3.14 -2.41
C VAL A 7 -4.73 2.86 -1.60
N THR A 8 -3.76 2.18 -2.19
CA THR A 8 -2.42 1.98 -1.62
C THR A 8 -1.37 2.57 -2.58
N ASP A 9 -0.21 2.98 -2.05
CA ASP A 9 0.96 3.37 -2.84
C ASP A 9 0.69 4.56 -3.79
N LEU A 10 -0.08 5.55 -3.33
CA LEU A 10 -0.41 6.74 -4.14
C LEU A 10 0.85 7.55 -4.49
N HIS A 11 1.85 7.56 -3.60
CA HIS A 11 3.17 8.18 -3.80
C HIS A 11 3.08 9.57 -4.44
N ALA A 12 2.23 10.43 -3.89
CA ALA A 12 1.80 11.67 -4.53
C ALA A 12 2.97 12.60 -4.91
N ASP A 13 4.05 12.56 -4.15
CA ASP A 13 5.28 13.31 -4.39
C ASP A 13 6.19 12.65 -5.46
N ILE A 14 6.45 11.35 -5.38
CA ILE A 14 7.24 10.63 -6.39
C ILE A 14 6.54 10.66 -7.76
N ASN A 15 5.22 10.58 -7.75
CA ASN A 15 4.35 10.63 -8.92
C ASN A 15 4.08 12.06 -9.40
N ARG A 16 4.59 13.07 -8.68
CA ARG A 16 4.44 14.49 -8.98
C ARG A 16 2.98 14.84 -9.27
N LEU A 17 2.07 14.36 -8.42
CA LEU A 17 0.65 14.70 -8.47
C LEU A 17 0.49 16.13 -7.97
N THR A 18 0.05 17.00 -8.88
CA THR A 18 -0.28 18.39 -8.56
C THR A 18 -1.58 18.45 -7.77
N PRO A 19 -1.89 19.59 -7.12
CA PRO A 19 -3.21 19.78 -6.50
C PRO A 19 -4.36 19.55 -7.49
N ALA A 20 -4.22 19.99 -8.74
CA ALA A 20 -5.23 19.77 -9.79
C ALA A 20 -5.40 18.28 -10.13
N ASP A 21 -4.31 17.50 -10.18
CA ASP A 21 -4.38 16.05 -10.37
C ASP A 21 -5.17 15.40 -9.23
N LEU A 22 -4.82 15.72 -7.97
CA LEU A 22 -5.47 15.14 -6.78
C LEU A 22 -6.95 15.53 -6.70
N THR A 23 -7.29 16.79 -6.97
CA THR A 23 -8.69 17.26 -7.07
C THR A 23 -9.45 16.45 -8.11
N ARG A 24 -8.88 16.24 -9.30
CA ARG A 24 -9.53 15.42 -10.33
C ARG A 24 -9.75 13.97 -9.90
N LEU A 25 -8.80 13.37 -9.18
CA LEU A 25 -8.97 12.01 -8.65
C LEU A 25 -10.09 11.96 -7.59
N ARG A 26 -10.15 12.97 -6.70
CA ARG A 26 -11.20 13.10 -5.69
C ARG A 26 -12.58 13.28 -6.33
N ASP A 27 -12.71 14.20 -7.27
CA ASP A 27 -13.98 14.52 -7.92
C ASP A 27 -14.50 13.29 -8.69
N TYR A 28 -13.60 12.51 -9.31
CA TYR A 28 -13.98 11.20 -9.87
C TYR A 28 -14.54 10.23 -8.81
N LEU A 29 -13.92 10.12 -7.63
CA LEU A 29 -14.46 9.26 -6.57
C LEU A 29 -15.84 9.74 -6.10
N GLU A 30 -16.06 11.06 -6.03
CA GLU A 30 -17.37 11.64 -5.72
C GLU A 30 -18.40 11.28 -6.80
N GLU A 31 -18.06 11.43 -8.08
CA GLU A 31 -18.90 11.02 -9.22
C GLU A 31 -19.27 9.53 -9.14
N GLN A 32 -18.35 8.66 -8.72
CA GLN A 32 -18.58 7.23 -8.51
C GLN A 32 -19.43 6.89 -7.27
N GLN A 33 -19.89 7.92 -6.54
CA GLN A 33 -20.68 7.81 -5.32
C GLN A 33 -19.93 7.07 -4.21
N ILE A 34 -18.60 7.30 -4.13
CA ILE A 34 -17.79 6.80 -3.02
C ILE A 34 -18.14 7.61 -1.76
N SER A 35 -18.60 6.91 -0.72
CA SER A 35 -19.00 7.54 0.54
C SER A 35 -17.89 7.63 1.57
N ARG A 36 -16.83 6.82 1.42
CA ARG A 36 -15.63 6.83 2.28
C ARG A 36 -14.39 6.49 1.47
N LEU A 37 -13.26 7.10 1.82
CA LEU A 37 -11.95 6.77 1.28
C LEU A 37 -11.01 6.29 2.39
N HIS A 38 -10.18 5.31 2.08
CA HIS A 38 -9.04 4.93 2.90
C HIS A 38 -7.74 4.94 2.09
N LEU A 39 -6.74 5.66 2.57
CA LEU A 39 -5.38 5.67 2.03
C LEU A 39 -4.51 4.70 2.86
N ALA A 40 -4.27 3.52 2.31
CA ALA A 40 -3.65 2.39 2.97
C ALA A 40 -2.14 2.34 2.72
N GLY A 41 -1.44 3.31 3.29
CA GLY A 41 0.01 3.41 3.22
C GLY A 41 0.57 3.99 1.93
N ASP A 42 1.79 4.54 2.03
CA ASP A 42 2.58 5.08 0.93
C ASP A 42 1.79 6.11 0.09
N THR A 43 1.12 7.01 0.80
CA THR A 43 0.50 8.20 0.24
C THR A 43 1.55 9.20 -0.25
N ALA A 44 2.66 9.38 0.47
CA ALA A 44 3.80 10.25 0.16
C ALA A 44 5.05 9.90 1.00
N ASN A 45 6.23 10.44 0.67
CA ASN A 45 7.44 10.22 1.52
C ASN A 45 7.46 11.00 2.83
N LYS A 46 6.63 12.03 2.98
CA LYS A 46 6.67 12.97 4.11
C LYS A 46 5.33 12.98 4.81
N VAL A 47 5.34 13.00 6.14
CA VAL A 47 4.12 12.98 6.97
C VAL A 47 3.24 14.17 6.59
N ASP A 48 3.79 15.38 6.56
CA ASP A 48 3.03 16.59 6.21
C ASP A 48 2.40 16.49 4.82
N ARG A 49 3.13 15.95 3.84
CA ARG A 49 2.60 15.79 2.48
C ARG A 49 1.49 14.75 2.43
N ALA A 50 1.59 13.65 3.17
CA ALA A 50 0.52 12.68 3.29
C ALA A 50 -0.73 13.32 3.92
N LEU A 51 -0.56 14.13 4.97
CA LEU A 51 -1.65 14.85 5.63
C LEU A 51 -2.31 15.90 4.72
N GLU A 52 -1.55 16.61 3.88
CA GLU A 52 -2.10 17.50 2.86
C GLU A 52 -3.02 16.75 1.88
N VAL A 53 -2.58 15.56 1.43
CA VAL A 53 -3.38 14.72 0.54
C VAL A 53 -4.65 14.24 1.25
N VAL A 54 -4.53 13.70 2.47
CA VAL A 54 -5.67 13.29 3.30
C VAL A 54 -6.66 14.44 3.45
N SER A 55 -6.18 15.64 3.78
CA SER A 55 -7.01 16.84 3.93
C SER A 55 -7.77 17.16 2.65
N LEU A 56 -7.10 17.17 1.49
CA LEU A 56 -7.72 17.49 0.20
C LEU A 56 -8.86 16.54 -0.16
N PHE A 57 -8.69 15.22 0.05
CA PHE A 57 -9.77 14.27 -0.19
C PHE A 57 -10.89 14.41 0.86
N ASN A 58 -10.52 14.66 2.12
CA ASN A 58 -11.45 14.83 3.24
C ASN A 58 -12.35 16.07 3.14
N GLU A 59 -12.04 17.03 2.26
CA GLU A 59 -12.93 18.16 1.95
C GLU A 59 -14.30 17.71 1.40
N VAL A 60 -14.33 16.56 0.70
CA VAL A 60 -15.52 16.06 -0.01
C VAL A 60 -15.92 14.66 0.48
N ILE A 61 -14.94 13.78 0.65
CA ILE A 61 -15.15 12.37 0.99
C ILE A 61 -14.48 12.08 2.33
N PRO A 62 -15.20 11.66 3.38
CA PRO A 62 -14.59 11.26 4.65
C PRO A 62 -13.43 10.29 4.42
N THR A 63 -12.23 10.73 4.78
CA THR A 63 -10.97 10.03 4.44
C THR A 63 -10.26 9.61 5.70
N THR A 64 -9.86 8.34 5.74
CA THR A 64 -8.98 7.78 6.78
C THR A 64 -7.68 7.31 6.15
N PHE A 65 -6.64 7.10 6.95
CA PHE A 65 -5.37 6.61 6.44
C PHE A 65 -4.60 5.80 7.49
N HIS A 66 -3.62 5.03 7.04
CA HIS A 66 -2.57 4.47 7.87
C HIS A 66 -1.22 4.60 7.14
N TRP A 67 -0.12 4.36 7.85
CA TRP A 67 1.23 4.55 7.32
C TRP A 67 1.71 3.39 6.47
N GLY A 68 2.39 3.72 5.38
CA GLY A 68 3.29 2.80 4.72
C GLY A 68 4.73 3.04 5.17
N ASN A 69 5.67 2.30 4.61
CA ASN A 69 7.08 2.46 4.95
C ASN A 69 7.62 3.84 4.50
N HIS A 70 7.03 4.46 3.48
CA HIS A 70 7.49 5.76 3.00
C HIS A 70 7.23 6.90 3.98
N GLU A 71 6.04 6.98 4.59
CA GLU A 71 5.77 7.96 5.65
C GLU A 71 6.56 7.64 6.92
N MET A 72 6.66 6.35 7.27
CA MET A 72 7.38 5.90 8.46
C MET A 72 8.84 6.35 8.51
N ALA A 73 9.48 6.56 7.35
CA ALA A 73 10.84 7.06 7.28
C ALA A 73 11.01 8.53 7.72
N ASP A 74 9.90 9.26 7.86
CA ASP A 74 9.85 10.66 8.30
C ASP A 74 9.36 10.79 9.76
N ILE A 75 8.91 9.69 10.38
CA ILE A 75 8.49 9.64 11.78
C ILE A 75 9.72 9.67 12.69
N THR A 76 9.66 10.51 13.74
CA THR A 76 10.76 10.69 14.69
C THR A 76 10.45 10.22 16.11
N GLN A 77 9.18 10.06 16.46
CA GLN A 77 8.74 9.58 17.76
C GLN A 77 8.21 8.16 17.66
N GLU A 78 8.69 7.24 18.51
CA GLU A 78 8.30 5.82 18.47
C GLU A 78 6.77 5.62 18.57
N GLN A 79 6.10 6.43 19.39
CA GLN A 79 4.65 6.36 19.55
C GLN A 79 3.87 6.66 18.26
N ASP A 80 4.42 7.49 17.36
CA ASP A 80 3.71 7.97 16.17
C ASP A 80 3.67 6.93 15.05
N PHE A 81 4.48 5.86 15.15
CA PHE A 81 4.34 4.71 14.26
C PHE A 81 2.96 4.09 14.44
N GLU A 82 2.53 3.81 15.67
CA GLU A 82 1.30 3.05 15.91
C GLU A 82 0.12 3.86 16.43
N ASP A 83 0.37 4.99 17.10
CA ASP A 83 -0.63 5.79 17.82
C ASP A 83 -0.52 7.29 17.49
N PHE A 84 -0.31 7.63 16.20
CA PHE A 84 -0.25 9.01 15.73
C PHE A 84 -1.51 9.81 16.09
N SER A 85 -1.30 11.01 16.64
CA SER A 85 -2.38 11.87 17.13
C SER A 85 -3.09 12.60 15.99
N ASN A 86 -3.93 11.87 15.26
CA ASN A 86 -4.78 12.40 14.19
C ASN A 86 -6.11 11.62 14.15
N GLN A 87 -7.23 12.33 13.95
CA GLN A 87 -8.56 11.73 13.98
C GLN A 87 -8.83 10.81 12.79
N GLN A 88 -8.20 11.09 11.65
CA GLN A 88 -8.27 10.28 10.44
C GLN A 88 -7.29 9.09 10.43
N PHE A 89 -6.34 9.04 11.38
CA PHE A 89 -5.38 7.95 11.48
C PHE A 89 -6.01 6.67 12.05
N LEU A 90 -6.10 5.65 11.20
CA LEU A 90 -6.77 4.38 11.43
C LEU A 90 -5.76 3.23 11.42
N ASN A 91 -5.00 3.09 12.51
CA ASN A 91 -4.11 1.97 12.76
C ASN A 91 -4.48 1.29 14.07
N PHE A 92 -4.68 -0.03 14.05
CA PHE A 92 -5.24 -0.82 15.16
C PHE A 92 -6.57 -0.28 15.71
N LYS A 93 -7.31 0.46 14.89
CA LYS A 93 -8.61 1.05 15.21
C LYS A 93 -9.67 0.47 14.29
N THR A 94 -10.89 0.39 14.79
CA THR A 94 -12.06 -0.09 14.04
C THR A 94 -12.96 1.06 13.65
N MET A 95 -13.61 0.95 12.49
CA MET A 95 -14.64 1.87 12.02
C MET A 95 -15.84 1.04 11.55
N ALA A 96 -17.03 1.31 12.09
CA ALA A 96 -18.24 0.69 11.59
C ALA A 96 -18.55 1.21 10.18
N LEU A 97 -18.68 0.29 9.22
CA LEU A 97 -19.15 0.61 7.88
C LEU A 97 -20.68 0.51 7.84
N SER A 98 -21.23 -0.58 8.39
CA SER A 98 -22.66 -0.82 8.53
C SER A 98 -22.96 -1.53 9.85
N GLU A 99 -24.21 -1.95 10.06
CA GLU A 99 -24.56 -2.83 11.18
C GLU A 99 -23.90 -4.21 11.08
N GLN A 100 -23.44 -4.66 9.91
CA GLN A 100 -22.87 -5.99 9.72
C GLN A 100 -21.37 -5.95 9.36
N LYS A 101 -20.84 -4.83 8.85
CA LYS A 101 -19.44 -4.71 8.39
C LYS A 101 -18.62 -3.73 9.24
N ILE A 102 -17.43 -4.17 9.63
CA ILE A 102 -16.42 -3.37 10.34
C ILE A 102 -15.17 -3.24 9.46
N PHE A 103 -14.62 -2.04 9.41
CA PHE A 103 -13.34 -1.76 8.77
C PHE A 103 -12.21 -1.67 9.80
N VAL A 104 -11.06 -2.25 9.48
CA VAL A 104 -9.85 -2.24 10.32
C VAL A 104 -8.67 -1.80 9.47
N GLY A 105 -7.95 -0.78 9.92
CA GLY A 105 -6.69 -0.36 9.31
C GLY A 105 -5.50 -0.76 10.19
N VAL A 106 -4.42 -1.21 9.57
CA VAL A 106 -3.20 -1.66 10.25
C VAL A 106 -2.00 -1.33 9.37
N ASN A 107 -1.01 -0.59 9.85
CA ASN A 107 0.18 -0.28 9.07
C ASN A 107 0.85 -1.56 8.53
N GLY A 108 1.06 -2.55 9.41
CA GLY A 108 1.80 -3.77 9.14
C GLY A 108 3.31 -3.59 9.31
N TRP A 109 4.06 -4.68 9.14
CA TRP A 109 5.52 -4.71 9.07
C TRP A 109 5.99 -6.00 8.39
N TYR A 110 7.28 -6.31 8.45
CA TYR A 110 7.87 -7.54 7.93
C TYR A 110 8.77 -8.27 8.92
N ASP A 111 8.87 -9.58 8.73
CA ASP A 111 9.59 -10.52 9.61
C ASP A 111 10.67 -11.32 8.87
N TYR A 112 10.97 -10.94 7.63
CA TYR A 112 11.93 -11.58 6.72
C TYR A 112 11.53 -12.96 6.18
N GLN A 113 10.38 -13.53 6.56
CA GLN A 113 10.05 -14.93 6.28
C GLN A 113 9.78 -15.23 4.80
N PHE A 114 9.49 -14.22 3.98
CA PHE A 114 9.34 -14.38 2.53
C PHE A 114 10.66 -14.45 1.76
N SER A 115 11.80 -14.27 2.43
CA SER A 115 13.13 -14.38 1.82
C SER A 115 13.63 -15.84 1.77
N ASP A 116 14.36 -16.15 0.70
CA ASP A 116 15.18 -17.36 0.63
C ASP A 116 16.52 -17.20 1.39
N MET A 117 16.94 -15.97 1.70
CA MET A 117 18.05 -15.69 2.61
C MET A 117 17.67 -16.05 4.05
N LYS A 118 18.52 -16.79 4.75
CA LYS A 118 18.26 -17.27 6.13
C LYS A 118 19.13 -16.61 7.20
N ASP A 119 20.26 -16.03 6.84
CA ASP A 119 21.11 -15.31 7.79
C ASP A 119 20.55 -13.89 8.02
N THR A 120 20.03 -13.66 9.22
CA THR A 120 19.47 -12.37 9.64
C THR A 120 20.50 -11.23 9.54
N ASN A 121 21.79 -11.47 9.83
CA ASN A 121 22.80 -10.42 9.74
C ASN A 121 23.04 -10.00 8.29
N GLU A 122 22.98 -10.94 7.34
CA GLU A 122 23.06 -10.63 5.91
C GLU A 122 21.84 -9.85 5.44
N ILE A 123 20.64 -10.20 5.90
CA ILE A 123 19.40 -9.47 5.60
C ILE A 123 19.49 -8.04 6.11
N VAL A 124 19.93 -7.83 7.36
CA VAL A 124 20.10 -6.48 7.93
C VAL A 124 21.15 -5.69 7.15
N ARG A 125 22.25 -6.32 6.75
CA ARG A 125 23.26 -5.68 5.89
C ARG A 125 22.68 -5.28 4.54
N LEU A 126 21.88 -6.14 3.92
CA LEU A 126 21.18 -5.87 2.66
C LEU A 126 20.21 -4.68 2.80
N LYS A 127 19.42 -4.65 3.89
CA LYS A 127 18.53 -3.52 4.23
C LYS A 127 19.31 -2.21 4.29
N ASN A 128 20.39 -2.18 5.07
CA ASN A 128 21.19 -0.98 5.30
C ASN A 128 21.92 -0.48 4.04
N LEU A 129 22.17 -1.35 3.07
CA LEU A 129 22.82 -0.97 1.81
C LEU A 129 21.83 -0.48 0.74
N PHE A 130 20.69 -1.18 0.58
CA PHE A 130 19.89 -1.04 -0.64
C PHE A 130 18.40 -0.78 -0.41
N TRP A 131 17.89 -0.98 0.80
CA TRP A 131 16.46 -0.85 1.06
C TRP A 131 16.11 0.52 1.64
N TYR A 132 14.94 1.05 1.26
CA TYR A 132 14.50 2.38 1.69
C TYR A 132 14.36 2.48 3.21
N ASP A 133 13.82 1.43 3.82
CA ASP A 133 13.48 1.37 5.24
C ASP A 133 14.68 1.43 6.19
N ARG A 134 15.91 1.45 5.68
CA ARG A 134 17.10 1.74 6.51
C ARG A 134 17.02 3.11 7.21
N MET A 135 16.16 4.00 6.71
CA MET A 135 15.91 5.32 7.29
C MET A 135 14.94 5.27 8.47
N ILE A 136 14.17 4.18 8.61
CA ILE A 136 13.17 4.00 9.65
C ILE A 136 13.87 3.54 10.93
N GLN A 137 13.75 4.35 11.99
CA GLN A 137 14.30 4.05 13.30
C GLN A 137 13.16 3.69 14.25
N ARG A 138 13.01 2.39 14.52
CA ARG A 138 12.04 1.85 15.47
C ARG A 138 12.74 1.07 16.58
N GLN A 139 12.12 1.00 17.75
CA GLN A 139 12.66 0.23 18.86
C GLN A 139 12.54 -1.28 18.62
N GLY A 140 13.66 -2.00 18.62
CA GLY A 140 13.73 -3.45 18.40
C GLY A 140 14.07 -3.82 16.95
N THR A 141 14.21 -5.12 16.71
CA THR A 141 14.47 -5.68 15.38
C THR A 141 13.19 -5.79 14.56
N ASP A 142 13.30 -5.88 13.23
CA ASP A 142 12.12 -6.00 12.35
C ASP A 142 11.22 -7.20 12.72
N PRO A 143 11.74 -8.42 13.02
CA PRO A 143 10.90 -9.52 13.51
C PRO A 143 10.21 -9.24 14.85
N GLU A 144 10.90 -8.60 15.82
CA GLU A 144 10.29 -8.25 17.11
C GLU A 144 9.19 -7.19 16.94
N ILE A 145 9.39 -6.22 16.05
CA ILE A 145 8.39 -5.22 15.68
C ILE A 145 7.18 -5.92 15.05
N SER A 146 7.41 -6.78 14.05
CA SER A 146 6.36 -7.52 13.36
C SER A 146 5.57 -8.40 14.32
N GLN A 147 6.25 -9.04 15.28
CA GLN A 147 5.60 -9.83 16.32
C GLN A 147 4.64 -8.97 17.17
N ARG A 148 5.09 -7.80 17.67
CA ARG A 148 4.21 -6.91 18.44
C ARG A 148 3.02 -6.40 17.63
N VAL A 149 3.23 -6.15 16.33
CA VAL A 149 2.16 -5.80 15.40
C VAL A 149 1.14 -6.93 15.30
N CYS A 150 1.57 -8.17 15.13
CA CYS A 150 0.70 -9.34 15.05
C CYS A 150 -0.07 -9.58 16.37
N GLU A 151 0.60 -9.48 17.51
CA GLU A 151 -0.02 -9.62 18.83
C GLU A 151 -1.11 -8.56 19.07
N ARG A 152 -0.82 -7.28 18.76
CA ARG A 152 -1.79 -6.20 18.86
C ARG A 152 -2.95 -6.38 17.87
N LEU A 153 -2.66 -6.82 16.65
CA LEU A 153 -3.68 -7.10 15.65
C LEU A 153 -4.65 -8.18 16.14
N TYR A 154 -4.12 -9.31 16.63
CA TYR A 154 -4.94 -10.39 17.18
C TYR A 154 -5.86 -9.88 18.28
N GLN A 155 -5.33 -9.08 19.21
CA GLN A 155 -6.13 -8.49 20.29
C GLN A 155 -7.25 -7.60 19.76
N VAL A 156 -6.99 -6.75 18.75
CA VAL A 156 -8.02 -5.91 18.12
C VAL A 156 -9.09 -6.78 17.46
N LEU A 157 -8.71 -7.74 16.63
CA LEU A 157 -9.66 -8.60 15.92
C LEU A 157 -10.51 -9.44 16.88
N ALA A 158 -9.93 -9.91 17.98
CA ALA A 158 -10.64 -10.68 19.01
C ALA A 158 -11.72 -9.88 19.74
N THR A 159 -11.69 -8.54 19.69
CA THR A 159 -12.75 -7.68 20.26
C THR A 159 -13.97 -7.54 19.34
N ILE A 160 -13.83 -7.90 18.05
CA ILE A 160 -14.91 -7.75 17.06
C ILE A 160 -15.85 -8.95 17.20
N PRO A 161 -17.17 -8.74 17.34
CA PRO A 161 -18.14 -9.85 17.41
C PRO A 161 -18.08 -10.73 16.16
N LYS A 162 -18.17 -12.05 16.34
CA LYS A 162 -17.98 -13.05 15.26
C LYS A 162 -19.02 -12.94 14.14
N GLU A 163 -20.20 -12.40 14.43
CA GLU A 163 -21.27 -12.15 13.47
C GLU A 163 -21.01 -10.93 12.56
N LYS A 164 -20.02 -10.10 12.87
CA LYS A 164 -19.60 -8.98 12.02
C LYS A 164 -18.61 -9.47 10.98
N GLN A 165 -18.77 -9.02 9.75
CA GLN A 165 -17.78 -9.19 8.70
C GLN A 165 -16.69 -8.12 8.80
N ILE A 166 -15.44 -8.50 8.57
CA ILE A 166 -14.28 -7.62 8.68
C ILE A 166 -13.73 -7.35 7.28
N VAL A 167 -13.56 -6.05 6.99
CA VAL A 167 -12.75 -5.55 5.88
C VAL A 167 -11.46 -5.00 6.50
N LEU A 168 -10.32 -5.54 6.12
CA LEU A 168 -9.02 -5.14 6.66
C LEU A 168 -8.16 -4.50 5.57
N ALA A 169 -7.50 -3.39 5.89
CA ALA A 169 -6.47 -2.80 5.04
C ALA A 169 -5.12 -2.77 5.77
N THR A 170 -4.06 -3.16 5.06
CA THR A 170 -2.69 -3.05 5.55
C THR A 170 -1.72 -2.66 4.43
N HIS A 171 -0.56 -2.10 4.74
CA HIS A 171 0.41 -1.74 3.70
C HIS A 171 1.20 -2.96 3.22
N PHE A 172 1.74 -3.74 4.15
CA PHE A 172 2.66 -4.83 3.87
C PHE A 172 1.97 -6.11 3.39
N VAL A 173 2.72 -6.98 2.69
CA VAL A 173 2.19 -8.23 2.13
C VAL A 173 1.84 -9.22 3.24
N PRO A 174 0.58 -9.70 3.33
CA PRO A 174 0.18 -10.62 4.38
C PRO A 174 0.42 -12.10 4.02
N GLN A 175 0.43 -12.47 2.73
CA GLN A 175 0.41 -13.87 2.29
C GLN A 175 1.49 -14.16 1.23
N ALA A 176 2.08 -15.36 1.27
CA ALA A 176 3.20 -15.75 0.40
C ALA A 176 2.83 -15.84 -1.08
N GLU A 177 1.55 -16.06 -1.40
CA GLU A 177 0.97 -16.13 -2.74
C GLU A 177 1.19 -14.83 -3.54
N PHE A 178 1.42 -13.72 -2.84
CA PHE A 178 1.66 -12.40 -3.42
C PHE A 178 3.14 -12.03 -3.48
N ILE A 179 4.03 -12.99 -3.29
CA ILE A 179 5.48 -12.81 -3.40
C ILE A 179 5.96 -13.36 -4.74
N VAL A 180 6.65 -12.51 -5.51
CA VAL A 180 7.24 -12.93 -6.79
C VAL A 180 8.53 -13.70 -6.50
N GLN A 181 8.57 -14.94 -6.97
CA GLN A 181 9.78 -15.77 -6.93
C GLN A 181 10.48 -15.74 -8.29
N HIS A 182 11.71 -15.25 -8.30
CA HIS A 182 12.58 -15.20 -9.47
C HIS A 182 13.47 -16.44 -9.56
N THR A 183 13.76 -16.85 -10.79
CA THR A 183 14.64 -18.00 -11.08
C THR A 183 15.83 -17.59 -11.95
N GLY A 184 16.82 -18.49 -12.07
CA GLY A 184 18.01 -18.28 -12.91
C GLY A 184 18.83 -17.06 -12.50
N LYS A 185 19.25 -16.24 -13.47
CA LYS A 185 20.10 -15.05 -13.23
C LYS A 185 19.45 -13.98 -12.33
N TYR A 186 18.15 -14.08 -12.08
CA TYR A 186 17.39 -13.14 -11.24
C TYR A 186 17.08 -13.69 -9.85
N ALA A 187 17.48 -14.92 -9.50
CA ALA A 187 17.17 -15.52 -8.20
C ALA A 187 17.61 -14.67 -7.01
N ARG A 188 18.75 -13.95 -7.11
CA ARG A 188 19.25 -13.05 -6.06
C ARG A 188 18.27 -11.94 -5.64
N TRP A 189 17.27 -11.62 -6.47
CA TRP A 189 16.26 -10.61 -6.14
C TRP A 189 15.27 -11.12 -5.08
N ASN A 190 15.14 -12.45 -4.91
CA ASN A 190 14.31 -13.05 -3.87
C ASN A 190 14.78 -12.69 -2.46
N HIS A 191 16.07 -12.34 -2.28
CA HIS A 191 16.57 -11.84 -0.99
C HIS A 191 15.81 -10.60 -0.52
N LEU A 192 15.36 -9.74 -1.44
CA LEU A 192 14.60 -8.51 -1.11
C LEU A 192 13.17 -8.81 -0.65
N ASN A 193 12.65 -10.02 -0.88
CA ASN A 193 11.35 -10.43 -0.35
C ASN A 193 11.33 -10.39 1.19
N ALA A 194 12.50 -10.36 1.84
CA ALA A 194 12.63 -10.12 3.28
C ALA A 194 11.83 -8.89 3.76
N PHE A 195 11.74 -7.85 2.94
CA PHE A 195 11.18 -6.55 3.36
C PHE A 195 9.77 -6.28 2.80
N LEU A 196 9.14 -7.28 2.18
CA LEU A 196 7.83 -7.11 1.55
C LEU A 196 6.66 -7.35 2.52
N GLY A 197 6.85 -8.13 3.57
CA GLY A 197 5.79 -8.36 4.54
C GLY A 197 6.09 -9.49 5.50
N SER A 198 5.03 -10.00 6.12
CA SER A 198 5.13 -10.95 7.23
C SER A 198 4.23 -12.14 6.99
N LYS A 199 4.82 -13.35 7.03
CA LYS A 199 4.03 -14.58 7.00
C LYS A 199 3.28 -14.76 8.31
N ALA A 200 3.88 -14.40 9.45
CA ALA A 200 3.20 -14.42 10.75
C ALA A 200 1.96 -13.50 10.79
N PHE A 201 1.97 -12.39 10.05
CA PHE A 201 0.81 -11.53 9.90
C PHE A 201 -0.33 -12.25 9.17
N GLY A 202 -0.05 -12.91 8.04
CA GLY A 202 -1.03 -13.76 7.35
C GLY A 202 -1.60 -14.86 8.25
N GLU A 203 -0.73 -15.58 8.95
CA GLU A 203 -1.13 -16.61 9.92
C GLU A 203 -2.01 -16.04 11.04
N THR A 204 -1.78 -14.79 11.45
CA THR A 204 -2.65 -14.10 12.42
C THR A 204 -4.05 -13.87 11.86
N LEU A 205 -4.15 -13.44 10.59
CA LEU A 205 -5.45 -13.26 9.92
C LEU A 205 -6.22 -14.58 9.79
N ASP A 206 -5.51 -15.67 9.50
CA ASP A 206 -6.11 -17.00 9.29
C ASP A 206 -6.82 -17.56 10.55
N ASN A 207 -6.63 -16.94 11.73
CA ASN A 207 -7.35 -17.28 12.95
C ASN A 207 -8.80 -16.73 13.00
N PHE A 208 -9.19 -15.89 12.03
CA PHE A 208 -10.46 -15.17 12.03
C PHE A 208 -11.27 -15.43 10.75
N GLU A 209 -12.22 -16.36 10.82
CA GLU A 209 -13.08 -16.76 9.69
C GLU A 209 -14.01 -15.64 9.18
N ASN A 210 -14.24 -14.60 9.99
CA ASN A 210 -15.12 -13.49 9.64
C ASN A 210 -14.40 -12.34 8.91
N ILE A 211 -13.12 -12.51 8.52
CA ILE A 211 -12.43 -11.61 7.61
C ILE A 211 -12.89 -11.88 6.17
N GLU A 212 -13.65 -10.95 5.61
CA GLU A 212 -14.22 -11.05 4.27
C GLU A 212 -13.22 -10.54 3.22
N HIS A 213 -12.58 -9.41 3.49
CA HIS A 213 -11.69 -8.73 2.56
C HIS A 213 -10.38 -8.29 3.23
N VAL A 214 -9.26 -8.47 2.54
CA VAL A 214 -7.95 -7.93 2.91
C VAL A 214 -7.39 -7.13 1.74
N ILE A 215 -7.10 -5.85 1.94
CA ILE A 215 -6.57 -4.95 0.92
C ILE A 215 -5.14 -4.56 1.31
N PHE A 216 -4.18 -4.69 0.40
CA PHE A 216 -2.79 -4.33 0.68
C PHE A 216 -1.98 -3.87 -0.53
N GLY A 217 -0.82 -3.26 -0.23
CA GLY A 217 0.04 -2.53 -1.16
C GLY A 217 1.49 -3.02 -1.16
N HIS A 218 2.43 -2.08 -1.21
CA HIS A 218 3.89 -2.21 -1.06
C HIS A 218 4.63 -2.99 -2.17
N THR A 219 3.96 -3.96 -2.81
CA THR A 219 4.57 -4.79 -3.86
C THR A 219 4.91 -4.02 -5.13
N HIS A 220 4.27 -2.86 -5.34
CA HIS A 220 4.27 -2.11 -6.60
C HIS A 220 3.91 -2.96 -7.83
N ARG A 221 3.26 -4.12 -7.58
CA ARG A 221 2.81 -5.06 -8.58
C ARG A 221 1.35 -5.36 -8.31
N ARG A 222 0.52 -5.16 -9.32
CA ARG A 222 -0.90 -5.52 -9.22
C ARG A 222 -1.04 -7.03 -9.37
N PHE A 223 -1.43 -7.69 -8.29
CA PHE A 223 -1.87 -9.09 -8.34
C PHE A 223 -3.37 -9.17 -8.65
N GLY A 224 -4.14 -8.10 -8.42
CA GLY A 224 -5.58 -8.09 -8.65
C GLY A 224 -6.34 -8.59 -7.44
N THR A 225 -7.34 -9.44 -7.66
CA THR A 225 -8.20 -10.00 -6.61
C THR A 225 -8.06 -11.51 -6.59
N HIS A 226 -7.79 -12.08 -5.42
CA HIS A 226 -7.56 -13.51 -5.23
C HIS A 226 -8.31 -14.00 -3.99
N GLN A 227 -9.00 -15.12 -4.12
CA GLN A 227 -9.66 -15.79 -3.00
C GLN A 227 -8.71 -16.79 -2.37
N LEU A 228 -8.43 -16.68 -1.07
CA LEU A 228 -7.66 -17.65 -0.29
C LEU A 228 -8.52 -18.10 0.90
N GLY A 229 -8.98 -19.36 0.85
CA GLY A 229 -10.01 -19.83 1.79
C GLY A 229 -11.29 -19.01 1.65
N GLU A 230 -11.82 -18.51 2.76
CA GLU A 230 -13.02 -17.64 2.80
C GLU A 230 -12.68 -16.14 2.63
N THR A 231 -11.40 -15.76 2.68
CA THR A 231 -10.96 -14.36 2.57
C THR A 231 -10.63 -13.95 1.14
N THR A 232 -11.19 -12.82 0.69
CA THR A 232 -10.81 -12.19 -0.58
C THR A 232 -9.68 -11.18 -0.38
N TYR A 233 -8.53 -11.41 -1.02
CA TYR A 233 -7.39 -10.51 -1.01
C TYR A 233 -7.35 -9.60 -2.24
N HIS A 234 -7.01 -8.33 -2.05
CA HIS A 234 -6.90 -7.32 -3.10
C HIS A 234 -5.52 -6.64 -3.04
N CYS A 235 -4.74 -6.77 -4.11
CA CYS A 235 -3.45 -6.09 -4.24
C CYS A 235 -3.41 -5.32 -5.56
N ARG A 236 -3.64 -4.02 -5.45
CA ARG A 236 -3.78 -3.10 -6.58
C ARG A 236 -3.04 -1.78 -6.32
N PRO A 237 -1.74 -1.81 -5.96
CA PRO A 237 -1.01 -0.58 -5.70
C PRO A 237 -1.07 0.39 -6.88
N PHE A 238 -1.15 1.69 -6.57
CA PHE A 238 -1.01 2.71 -7.60
C PHE A 238 0.43 2.74 -8.10
N GLY A 239 1.40 2.71 -7.19
CA GLY A 239 2.82 2.52 -7.49
C GLY A 239 3.46 3.76 -8.12
N TYR A 240 4.66 3.62 -8.67
CA TYR A 240 5.38 4.75 -9.23
C TYR A 240 5.03 5.06 -10.68
N TYR A 241 5.16 6.33 -11.08
CA TYR A 241 4.85 6.79 -12.43
C TYR A 241 5.65 6.07 -13.51
N PHE A 242 6.83 5.54 -13.20
CA PHE A 242 7.66 4.78 -14.14
C PHE A 242 7.33 3.28 -14.19
N GLU A 243 6.38 2.81 -13.38
CA GLU A 243 5.87 1.43 -13.30
C GLU A 243 4.46 1.30 -13.87
N TRP A 244 3.72 2.40 -13.97
CA TRP A 244 2.34 2.43 -14.46
C TRP A 244 2.13 1.82 -15.85
N GLN A 245 0.93 1.30 -16.06
CA GLN A 245 0.48 0.82 -17.37
C GLN A 245 0.41 1.97 -18.38
N LEU A 246 -0.09 3.14 -17.95
CA LEU A 246 -0.04 4.41 -18.69
C LEU A 246 1.34 4.68 -19.28
N THR A 247 2.38 4.51 -18.47
CA THR A 247 3.76 4.81 -18.86
C THR A 247 4.32 3.77 -19.81
N LYS A 248 3.97 2.50 -19.59
CA LYS A 248 4.29 1.43 -20.54
C LYS A 248 3.70 1.71 -21.92
N GLU A 249 2.43 2.10 -21.97
CA GLU A 249 1.74 2.44 -23.23
C GLU A 249 2.37 3.65 -23.90
N PHE A 250 2.63 4.73 -23.16
CA PHE A 250 3.33 5.90 -23.69
C PHE A 250 4.67 5.53 -24.34
N VAL A 251 5.50 4.75 -23.63
CA VAL A 251 6.84 4.36 -24.11
C VAL A 251 6.78 3.50 -25.36
N LEU A 252 5.93 2.46 -25.37
CA LEU A 252 5.86 1.50 -26.46
C LEU A 252 5.16 2.07 -27.70
N ASN A 253 4.07 2.81 -27.53
CA ASN A 253 3.31 3.40 -28.64
C ASN A 253 4.11 4.49 -29.37
N ASN A 254 5.00 5.18 -28.65
CA ASN A 254 5.91 6.18 -29.23
C ASN A 254 7.29 5.61 -29.58
N GLN A 255 7.48 4.28 -29.49
CA GLN A 255 8.72 3.58 -29.84
C GLN A 255 9.96 4.14 -29.11
N LEU A 256 9.80 4.60 -27.87
CA LEU A 256 10.89 5.20 -27.07
C LEU A 256 11.83 4.15 -26.47
N ALA A 257 11.40 2.89 -26.47
CA ALA A 257 12.21 1.71 -26.13
C ALA A 257 11.61 0.45 -26.78
N GLU A 258 12.46 -0.51 -27.15
CA GLU A 258 12.00 -1.81 -27.68
C GLU A 258 11.33 -2.67 -26.61
N VAL A 259 11.84 -2.60 -25.37
CA VAL A 259 11.32 -3.36 -24.23
C VAL A 259 11.12 -2.43 -23.04
N PHE A 260 9.94 -2.53 -22.42
CA PHE A 260 9.64 -1.78 -21.22
C PHE A 260 10.36 -2.38 -19.99
N ASN A 261 11.16 -1.55 -19.31
CA ASN A 261 11.82 -1.92 -18.05
C ASN A 261 11.75 -0.74 -17.08
N PRO A 262 10.93 -0.80 -16.01
CA PRO A 262 10.70 0.31 -15.08
C PRO A 262 11.98 0.99 -14.58
N THR A 263 13.01 0.20 -14.24
CA THR A 263 14.30 0.70 -13.72
C THR A 263 15.04 1.63 -14.67
N LYS A 264 14.74 1.57 -15.98
CA LYS A 264 15.34 2.41 -17.02
C LYS A 264 14.44 3.57 -17.48
N MET A 265 13.17 3.58 -17.08
CA MET A 265 12.19 4.50 -17.66
C MET A 265 12.37 5.95 -17.20
N ARG A 266 12.87 6.20 -15.99
CA ARG A 266 13.11 7.57 -15.49
C ARG A 266 13.93 8.44 -16.46
N GLY A 267 15.00 7.86 -17.03
CA GLY A 267 15.86 8.56 -17.99
C GLY A 267 15.19 8.78 -19.35
N VAL A 268 14.36 7.84 -19.79
CA VAL A 268 13.56 7.97 -21.02
C VAL A 268 12.54 9.08 -20.85
N LEU A 269 11.73 9.03 -19.79
CA LEU A 269 10.66 9.99 -19.52
C LEU A 269 11.19 11.41 -19.37
N ARG A 270 12.32 11.60 -18.70
CA ARG A 270 12.96 12.92 -18.57
C ARG A 270 13.31 13.56 -19.93
N ARG A 271 13.70 12.77 -20.93
CA ARG A 271 14.01 13.28 -22.28
C ARG A 271 12.75 13.65 -23.08
N HIS A 272 11.60 13.11 -22.69
CA HIS A 272 10.31 13.31 -23.35
C HIS A 272 9.28 13.93 -22.40
N GLN A 273 9.74 14.71 -21.41
CA GLN A 273 8.95 15.15 -20.25
C GLN A 273 7.66 15.86 -20.66
N ALA A 274 7.74 16.84 -21.57
CA ALA A 274 6.56 17.60 -22.00
C ALA A 274 5.48 16.71 -22.64
N ALA A 275 5.90 15.79 -23.54
CA ALA A 275 4.97 14.87 -24.18
C ALA A 275 4.37 13.87 -23.18
N PHE A 276 5.19 13.39 -22.23
CA PHE A 276 4.72 12.49 -21.18
C PHE A 276 3.75 13.19 -20.22
N ASP A 277 4.00 14.45 -19.85
CA ASP A 277 3.11 15.22 -18.98
C ASP A 277 1.75 15.45 -19.64
N THR A 278 1.71 15.77 -20.94
CA THR A 278 0.45 15.85 -21.70
C THR A 278 -0.27 14.49 -21.71
N TYR A 279 0.45 13.40 -21.98
CA TYR A 279 -0.13 12.05 -21.98
C TYR A 279 -0.67 11.65 -20.60
N LYS A 280 0.09 11.94 -19.54
CA LYS A 280 -0.30 11.73 -18.14
C LYS A 280 -1.60 12.48 -17.85
N GLN A 281 -1.71 13.74 -18.24
CA GLN A 281 -2.93 14.52 -18.02
C GLN A 281 -4.15 13.86 -18.67
N THR A 282 -4.03 13.22 -19.83
CA THR A 282 -5.18 12.51 -20.43
C THR A 282 -5.51 11.21 -19.72
N HIS A 283 -4.49 10.40 -19.37
CA HIS A 283 -4.67 9.00 -18.98
C HIS A 283 -4.56 8.72 -17.47
N LEU A 284 -4.19 9.71 -16.64
CA LEU A 284 -3.97 9.53 -15.20
C LEU A 284 -5.19 8.90 -14.51
N LEU A 285 -6.39 9.29 -14.92
CA LEU A 285 -7.60 8.78 -14.31
C LEU A 285 -7.81 7.29 -14.59
N GLU A 286 -7.51 6.83 -15.81
CA GLU A 286 -7.58 5.42 -16.18
C GLU A 286 -6.54 4.60 -15.39
N GLU A 287 -5.36 5.17 -15.13
CA GLU A 287 -4.36 4.53 -14.28
C GLU A 287 -4.84 4.41 -12.82
N PHE A 288 -5.44 5.48 -12.29
CA PHE A 288 -5.98 5.50 -10.93
C PHE A 288 -7.13 4.51 -10.76
N GLN A 289 -8.03 4.40 -11.74
CA GLN A 289 -9.13 3.43 -11.71
C GLN A 289 -8.63 1.99 -11.55
N ARG A 290 -7.47 1.65 -12.15
CA ARG A 290 -6.88 0.31 -12.05
C ARG A 290 -6.33 0.01 -10.65
N SER A 291 -6.02 1.02 -9.84
CA SER A 291 -5.57 0.84 -8.45
C SER A 291 -6.70 0.81 -7.43
N LEU A 292 -7.93 1.19 -7.81
CA LEU A 292 -9.03 1.22 -6.85
C LEU A 292 -9.49 -0.18 -6.46
N THR A 293 -9.64 -0.36 -5.15
CA THR A 293 -10.49 -1.40 -4.57
C THR A 293 -11.72 -0.72 -3.99
N ILE A 294 -12.91 -1.18 -4.39
CA ILE A 294 -14.18 -0.63 -3.92
C ILE A 294 -14.95 -1.76 -3.24
N ILE A 295 -15.35 -1.53 -1.99
CA ILE A 295 -16.15 -2.47 -1.19
C ILE A 295 -17.53 -1.85 -0.94
N ASP A 296 -18.58 -2.56 -1.33
CA ASP A 296 -19.97 -2.18 -1.02
C ASP A 296 -20.33 -2.57 0.42
N TYR A 297 -21.08 -1.68 1.10
CA TYR A 297 -21.57 -1.90 2.46
C TYR A 297 -22.88 -1.17 2.77
#